data_AF-A0A182QYL5-F1
#
_entry.id   AF-A0A182QYL5-F1
#
_cell.length_a   1.000
_cell.length_b   1.000
_cell.length_c   1.000
_cell.angle_alpha   90.00
_cell.angle_beta   90.00
_cell.angle_gamma   90.00
#
_symmetry.space_group_name_H-M   'P 1'
#
loop_
_entity.id
_entity.type
_entity.pdbx_description
1 polymer ?
#
loop_
_entity_poly.entity_id
_entity_poly.type
_entity_poly.pdbx_seq_one_letter_code
_entity_poly.pdbx_strand_id
1 'polypeptide(L)'
;MMKKLLLSVGLVWCLISLGQARKESTVEECEKNIPASLKDRVCELRQYTPVASDDMDQHMQCILEVVGFVTASGEVKENDLLSLLQKVDSSVDHAANIRKCVTDASNEASTKKANTFYTCFLGTSSSSGFKNAVDYNELLKAGKLQSGEPFNASRVASLIKEIDDGLC
;
A
#
# COMPACT_ATOMS: atom_id res chain seq x y z
N MET A 1 39.52 31.44 -27.79
CA MET A 1 39.71 30.28 -26.89
C MET A 1 38.40 30.03 -26.15
N MET A 2 37.49 29.22 -26.71
CA MET A 2 36.12 29.08 -26.19
C MET A 2 35.62 27.65 -26.38
N LYS A 3 36.36 26.67 -25.83
CA LYS A 3 35.96 25.26 -25.78
C LYS A 3 36.62 24.62 -24.56
N LYS A 4 35.99 24.69 -23.40
CA LYS A 4 36.27 23.81 -22.23
C LYS A 4 35.25 23.87 -21.09
N LEU A 5 34.11 24.55 -21.26
CA LEU A 5 33.12 24.75 -20.19
C LEU A 5 31.82 23.95 -20.37
N LEU A 6 31.83 22.89 -21.20
CA LEU A 6 30.63 22.08 -21.48
C LEU A 6 30.66 20.67 -20.85
N LEU A 7 31.69 20.32 -20.08
CA LEU A 7 31.87 18.96 -19.57
C LEU A 7 31.59 18.78 -18.07
N SER A 8 31.17 19.83 -17.36
CA SER A 8 30.97 19.77 -15.89
C SER A 8 29.52 19.84 -15.43
N VAL A 9 28.55 19.98 -16.34
CA VAL A 9 27.11 20.08 -15.98
C VAL A 9 26.38 18.74 -16.13
N GLY A 10 26.95 17.76 -16.84
CA GLY A 10 26.30 16.46 -17.09
C GLY A 10 26.41 15.43 -15.95
N LEU A 11 27.28 15.65 -14.96
CA LEU A 11 27.61 14.65 -13.92
C LEU A 11 26.89 14.85 -12.58
N VAL A 12 26.11 15.94 -12.42
CA VAL A 12 25.41 16.25 -11.16
C VAL A 12 23.92 15.85 -11.20
N TRP A 13 23.40 15.38 -12.34
CA TRP A 13 21.98 15.04 -12.48
C TRP A 13 21.63 13.55 -12.29
N CYS A 14 22.62 12.69 -12.07
CA CYS A 14 22.39 11.26 -11.82
C CYS A 14 22.34 10.86 -10.34
N LEU A 15 22.32 11.80 -9.39
CA LEU A 15 22.33 11.48 -7.95
C LEU A 15 21.01 11.79 -7.21
N ILE A 16 19.94 12.17 -7.90
CA ILE A 16 18.59 12.26 -7.33
C ILE A 16 17.80 11.00 -7.70
N SER A 17 18.27 9.84 -7.29
CA SER A 17 17.50 8.58 -7.39
C SER A 17 17.46 7.81 -6.08
N LEU A 18 17.90 8.43 -4.98
CA LEU A 18 17.85 7.84 -3.65
C LEU A 18 16.69 8.47 -2.86
N GLY A 19 15.53 7.79 -2.93
CA GLY A 19 14.43 7.94 -1.99
C GLY A 19 13.79 9.33 -1.95
N GLN A 20 13.06 9.72 -3.00
CA GLN A 20 11.98 10.67 -2.78
C GLN A 20 10.95 9.98 -1.89
N ALA A 21 10.84 10.42 -0.63
CA ALA A 21 9.68 10.10 0.19
C ALA A 21 8.42 10.40 -0.64
N ARG A 22 7.52 9.43 -0.77
CA ARG A 22 6.28 9.60 -1.51
C ARG A 22 5.48 10.76 -0.90
N LYS A 23 4.84 11.55 -1.74
CA LYS A 23 4.10 12.74 -1.30
C LYS A 23 2.68 12.41 -0.89
N GLU A 24 2.17 11.28 -1.37
CA GLU A 24 0.84 10.78 -1.12
C GLU A 24 0.65 10.49 0.38
N SER A 25 -0.45 11.00 0.90
CA SER A 25 -0.86 10.90 2.30
C SER A 25 -2.18 10.12 2.47
N THR A 26 -2.88 9.87 1.37
CA THR A 26 -4.15 9.14 1.29
C THR A 26 -4.18 8.15 0.12
N VAL A 27 -5.06 7.14 0.21
CA VAL A 27 -5.28 6.16 -0.87
C VAL A 27 -5.80 6.86 -2.13
N GLU A 28 -6.70 7.84 -1.98
CA GLU A 28 -7.20 8.66 -3.08
C GLU A 28 -6.06 9.33 -3.87
N GLU A 29 -5.04 9.87 -3.18
CA GLU A 29 -3.88 10.48 -3.84
C GLU A 29 -3.04 9.43 -4.59
N CYS A 30 -2.88 8.22 -4.04
CA CYS A 30 -2.23 7.11 -4.71
C CYS A 30 -2.98 6.67 -5.99
N GLU A 31 -4.32 6.62 -5.93
CA GLU A 31 -5.17 6.25 -7.06
C GLU A 31 -5.24 7.36 -8.12
N LYS A 32 -5.24 8.63 -7.71
CA LYS A 32 -5.16 9.77 -8.64
C LYS A 32 -3.87 9.78 -9.46
N ASN A 33 -2.79 9.29 -8.87
CA ASN A 33 -1.47 9.17 -9.50
C ASN A 33 -1.19 7.74 -10.00
N ILE A 34 -2.20 6.88 -10.13
CA ILE A 34 -2.03 5.50 -10.56
C ILE A 34 -1.43 5.44 -11.98
N PRO A 35 -0.54 4.47 -12.28
CA PRO A 35 -0.04 4.27 -13.64
C PRO A 35 -1.15 4.13 -14.67
N ALA A 36 -0.92 4.66 -15.88
CA ALA A 36 -1.94 4.73 -16.93
C ALA A 36 -2.51 3.35 -17.32
N SER A 37 -1.72 2.28 -17.22
CA SER A 37 -2.14 0.90 -17.52
C SER A 37 -3.20 0.36 -16.54
N LEU A 38 -3.32 0.97 -15.35
CA LEU A 38 -4.23 0.57 -14.29
C LEU A 38 -5.41 1.53 -14.11
N LYS A 39 -5.39 2.68 -14.78
CA LYS A 39 -6.36 3.76 -14.57
C LYS A 39 -7.81 3.34 -14.83
N ASP A 40 -8.04 2.54 -15.88
CA ASP A 40 -9.37 2.04 -16.22
C ASP A 40 -9.77 0.79 -15.41
N ARG A 41 -8.92 0.37 -14.47
CA ARG A 41 -9.10 -0.83 -13.63
C ARG A 41 -9.25 -0.52 -12.15
N VAL A 42 -9.27 0.75 -11.74
CA VAL A 42 -9.35 1.13 -10.31
C VAL A 42 -10.48 0.40 -9.58
N CYS A 43 -11.66 0.29 -10.20
CA CYS A 43 -12.79 -0.44 -9.62
C CYS A 43 -12.51 -1.93 -9.39
N GLU A 44 -11.79 -2.58 -10.30
CA GLU A 44 -11.36 -3.97 -10.13
C GLU A 44 -10.33 -4.11 -8.98
N LEU A 45 -9.41 -3.14 -8.89
CA LEU A 45 -8.34 -3.13 -7.88
C LEU A 45 -8.89 -2.90 -6.48
N ARG A 46 -9.88 -2.01 -6.32
CA ARG A 46 -10.59 -1.77 -5.05
C ARG A 46 -11.37 -2.98 -4.54
N GLN A 47 -11.63 -3.98 -5.40
CA GLN A 47 -12.17 -5.28 -4.99
C GLN A 47 -11.09 -6.29 -4.55
N TYR A 48 -9.87 -5.82 -4.31
CA TYR A 48 -8.73 -6.61 -3.86
C TYR A 48 -8.28 -7.70 -4.85
N THR A 49 -8.39 -7.44 -6.15
CA THR A 49 -7.90 -8.35 -7.18
C THR A 49 -6.37 -8.31 -7.24
N PRO A 50 -5.65 -9.44 -7.02
CA PRO A 50 -4.20 -9.44 -7.14
C PRO A 50 -3.76 -9.27 -8.59
N VAL A 51 -2.81 -8.37 -8.84
CA VAL A 51 -2.26 -8.12 -10.19
C VAL A 51 -0.73 -8.13 -10.11
N ALA A 52 -0.10 -8.99 -10.90
CA ALA A 52 1.36 -9.05 -11.02
C ALA A 52 1.82 -8.17 -12.20
N SER A 53 2.34 -6.98 -11.89
CA SER A 53 2.95 -6.06 -12.86
C SER A 53 3.78 -5.00 -12.15
N ASP A 54 4.78 -4.42 -12.82
CA ASP A 54 5.61 -3.35 -12.24
C ASP A 54 4.78 -2.11 -11.86
N ASP A 55 3.72 -1.81 -12.61
CA ASP A 55 2.80 -0.71 -12.31
C ASP A 55 1.98 -1.00 -11.03
N MET A 56 1.56 -2.25 -10.83
CA MET A 56 0.90 -2.66 -9.60
C MET A 56 1.86 -2.70 -8.41
N ASP A 57 3.13 -3.06 -8.64
CA ASP A 57 4.17 -3.01 -7.62
C ASP A 57 4.34 -1.57 -7.08
N GLN A 58 4.39 -0.59 -8.00
CA GLN A 58 4.44 0.81 -7.63
C GLN A 58 3.16 1.28 -6.92
N HIS A 59 1.98 0.88 -7.39
CA HIS A 59 0.72 1.28 -6.79
C HIS A 59 0.54 0.68 -5.38
N MET A 60 0.77 -0.62 -5.20
CA MET A 60 0.65 -1.26 -3.89
C MET A 60 1.67 -0.76 -2.87
N GLN A 61 2.88 -0.42 -3.31
CA GLN A 61 3.82 0.28 -2.43
C GLN A 61 3.22 1.61 -1.93
N CYS A 62 2.50 2.35 -2.76
CA CYS A 62 1.82 3.59 -2.34
C CYS A 62 0.78 3.30 -1.26
N ILE A 63 -0.14 2.39 -1.58
CA ILE A 63 -1.29 2.07 -0.76
C ILE A 63 -0.84 1.57 0.61
N LEU A 64 0.02 0.54 0.64
CA LEU A 64 0.48 -0.07 1.89
C LEU A 64 1.34 0.87 2.73
N GLU A 65 2.06 1.80 2.12
CA GLU A 65 2.84 2.80 2.86
C GLU A 65 1.90 3.83 3.50
N VAL A 66 0.92 4.34 2.74
CA VAL A 66 -0.10 5.28 3.23
C VAL A 66 -0.92 4.69 4.37
N VAL A 67 -1.44 3.46 4.21
CA VAL A 67 -2.18 2.79 5.29
C VAL A 67 -1.27 2.31 6.43
N GLY A 68 0.05 2.49 6.29
CA GLY A 68 1.04 2.33 7.35
C GLY A 68 1.52 0.89 7.56
N PHE A 69 1.27 -0.02 6.61
CA PHE A 69 1.63 -1.44 6.73
C PHE A 69 3.04 -1.75 6.28
N VAL A 70 3.61 -0.93 5.41
CA VAL A 70 5.00 -1.05 4.98
C VAL A 70 5.77 0.25 5.20
N THR A 71 7.09 0.14 5.17
CA THR A 71 8.03 1.25 5.10
C THR A 71 8.23 1.72 3.66
N ALA A 72 8.96 2.82 3.46
CA ALA A 72 9.32 3.34 2.14
C ALA A 72 10.16 2.36 1.29
N SER A 73 10.80 1.36 1.91
CA SER A 73 11.54 0.29 1.20
C SER A 73 10.70 -0.98 0.98
N GLY A 74 9.41 -0.95 1.34
CA GLY A 74 8.49 -2.08 1.19
C GLY A 74 8.57 -3.11 2.32
N GLU A 75 9.36 -2.89 3.36
CA GLU A 75 9.41 -3.79 4.53
C GLU A 75 8.14 -3.66 5.35
N VAL A 76 7.56 -4.78 5.75
CA VAL A 76 6.32 -4.84 6.54
C VAL A 76 6.57 -4.40 7.97
N LYS A 77 5.68 -3.56 8.50
CA LYS A 77 5.65 -3.18 9.93
C LYS A 77 4.87 -4.23 10.70
N GLU A 78 5.50 -5.39 10.94
CA GLU A 78 4.84 -6.59 11.46
C GLU A 78 4.00 -6.34 12.73
N ASN A 79 4.55 -5.63 13.72
CA ASN A 79 3.86 -5.36 14.98
C ASN A 79 2.66 -4.42 14.82
N ASP A 80 2.78 -3.40 13.98
CA ASP A 80 1.70 -2.45 13.69
C ASP A 80 0.56 -3.17 12.98
N LEU A 81 0.89 -3.99 11.98
CA LEU A 81 -0.09 -4.78 11.23
C LEU A 81 -0.75 -5.85 12.12
N LEU A 82 0.03 -6.58 12.93
CA LEU A 82 -0.51 -7.60 13.84
C LEU A 82 -1.52 -7.00 14.82
N SER A 83 -1.16 -5.88 15.44
CA SER A 83 -2.02 -5.19 16.41
C SER A 83 -3.34 -4.76 15.76
N LEU A 84 -3.28 -4.27 14.52
CA LEU A 84 -4.48 -3.87 13.80
C LEU A 84 -5.32 -5.05 13.36
N LEU A 85 -4.71 -6.11 12.85
CA LEU A 85 -5.41 -7.34 12.46
C LEU A 85 -6.15 -7.92 13.66
N GLN A 86 -5.50 -8.02 14.82
CA GLN A 86 -6.15 -8.46 16.06
C GLN A 86 -7.30 -7.55 16.52
N LYS A 87 -7.26 -6.26 16.17
CA LYS A 87 -8.36 -5.32 16.45
C LYS A 87 -9.57 -5.58 15.55
N VAL A 88 -9.36 -5.92 14.28
CA VAL A 88 -10.45 -6.10 13.30
C VAL A 88 -10.97 -7.54 13.23
N ASP A 89 -10.12 -8.52 13.53
CA ASP A 89 -10.43 -9.94 13.59
C ASP A 89 -9.51 -10.63 14.60
N SER A 90 -10.03 -10.99 15.77
CA SER A 90 -9.23 -11.69 16.78
C SER A 90 -9.30 -13.22 16.65
N SER A 91 -10.01 -13.75 15.65
CA SER A 91 -10.31 -15.18 15.54
C SER A 91 -9.24 -15.97 14.78
N VAL A 92 -8.33 -15.28 14.09
CA VAL A 92 -7.32 -15.88 13.21
C VAL A 92 -5.91 -15.71 13.81
N ASP A 93 -5.06 -16.73 13.66
CA ASP A 93 -3.62 -16.60 13.93
C ASP A 93 -2.95 -15.79 12.79
N HIS A 94 -2.99 -14.47 12.93
CA HIS A 94 -2.37 -13.54 11.99
C HIS A 94 -0.85 -13.61 12.00
N ALA A 95 -0.21 -13.93 13.13
CA ALA A 95 1.24 -13.90 13.26
C ALA A 95 1.92 -14.95 12.36
N ALA A 96 1.35 -16.15 12.27
CA ALA A 96 1.84 -17.17 11.35
C ALA A 96 1.76 -16.73 9.88
N ASN A 97 0.64 -16.10 9.48
CA ASN A 97 0.43 -15.61 8.12
C ASN A 97 1.36 -14.43 7.78
N ILE A 98 1.57 -13.50 8.72
CA ILE A 98 2.50 -12.37 8.56
C ILE A 98 3.90 -12.92 8.30
N ARG A 99 4.41 -13.80 9.18
CA ARG A 99 5.77 -14.35 9.03
C ARG A 99 5.98 -15.05 7.69
N LYS A 100 5.00 -15.83 7.24
CA LYS A 100 5.05 -16.48 5.92
C LYS A 100 5.18 -15.44 4.80
N CYS A 101 4.25 -14.48 4.73
CA CYS A 101 4.23 -13.52 3.63
C CYS A 101 5.35 -12.49 3.69
N VAL A 102 5.86 -12.17 4.88
CA VAL A 102 7.09 -11.38 5.05
C VAL A 102 8.29 -12.13 4.51
N THR A 103 8.41 -13.42 4.81
CA THR A 103 9.49 -14.27 4.27
C THR A 103 9.44 -14.28 2.74
N ASP A 104 8.26 -14.50 2.16
CA ASP A 104 8.07 -14.50 0.71
C ASP A 104 8.47 -13.15 0.09
N ALA A 105 7.99 -12.03 0.66
CA ALA A 105 8.35 -10.69 0.20
C ALA A 105 9.84 -10.36 0.39
N SER A 106 10.50 -10.88 1.42
CA SER A 106 11.91 -10.59 1.70
C SER A 106 12.87 -11.11 0.62
N ASN A 107 12.44 -12.11 -0.14
CA ASN A 107 13.19 -12.69 -1.26
C ASN A 107 13.11 -11.84 -2.54
N GLU A 108 12.27 -10.80 -2.56
CA GLU A 108 12.06 -9.94 -3.71
C GLU A 108 12.87 -8.63 -3.64
N ALA A 109 13.01 -7.98 -4.79
CA ALA A 109 13.54 -6.62 -4.86
C ALA A 109 12.65 -5.65 -4.06
N SER A 110 13.25 -4.60 -3.48
CA SER A 110 12.54 -3.60 -2.65
C SER A 110 11.28 -3.03 -3.33
N THR A 111 11.34 -2.84 -4.65
CA THR A 111 10.22 -2.31 -5.44
C THR A 111 9.01 -3.25 -5.51
N LYS A 112 9.19 -4.56 -5.25
CA LYS A 112 8.15 -5.59 -5.37
C LYS A 112 7.61 -6.08 -4.03
N LYS A 113 8.35 -5.87 -2.94
CA LYS A 113 8.03 -6.42 -1.61
C LYS A 113 6.60 -6.16 -1.18
N ALA A 114 6.11 -4.93 -1.32
CA ALA A 114 4.76 -4.55 -0.92
C ALA A 114 3.68 -5.35 -1.67
N ASN A 115 3.78 -5.48 -3.00
CA ASN A 115 2.80 -6.21 -3.79
C ASN A 115 2.92 -7.74 -3.59
N THR A 116 4.14 -8.26 -3.42
CA THR A 116 4.36 -9.67 -3.06
C THR A 116 3.73 -10.00 -1.70
N PHE A 117 3.95 -9.14 -0.70
CA PHE A 117 3.31 -9.29 0.60
C PHE A 117 1.78 -9.25 0.49
N TYR A 118 1.25 -8.22 -0.15
CA TYR A 118 -0.20 -8.05 -0.40
C TYR A 118 -0.82 -9.29 -1.04
N THR A 119 -0.24 -9.74 -2.16
CA THR A 119 -0.73 -10.89 -2.92
C THR A 119 -0.68 -12.17 -2.10
N CYS A 120 0.43 -12.42 -1.39
CA CYS A 120 0.54 -13.56 -0.47
C CYS A 120 -0.55 -13.50 0.61
N PHE A 121 -0.73 -12.35 1.25
CA PHE A 121 -1.59 -12.20 2.41
C PHE A 121 -3.06 -12.41 2.06
N LEU A 122 -3.49 -11.95 0.88
CA LEU A 122 -4.83 -12.20 0.33
C LEU A 122 -5.13 -13.69 0.10
N GLY A 123 -4.09 -14.52 -0.06
CA GLY A 123 -4.21 -15.98 -0.18
C GLY A 123 -4.22 -16.74 1.15
N THR A 124 -4.26 -16.05 2.30
CA THR A 124 -4.24 -16.68 3.64
C THR A 124 -5.60 -16.65 4.32
N SER A 125 -5.71 -17.32 5.47
CA SER A 125 -6.88 -17.20 6.36
C SER A 125 -7.06 -15.79 6.94
N SER A 126 -6.04 -14.93 6.86
CA SER A 126 -6.13 -13.52 7.33
C SER A 126 -6.73 -12.57 6.30
N SER A 127 -7.09 -13.05 5.10
CA SER A 127 -7.52 -12.21 3.98
C SER A 127 -8.70 -11.28 4.33
N SER A 128 -9.74 -11.79 4.99
CA SER A 128 -10.89 -10.97 5.40
C SER A 128 -10.50 -9.87 6.39
N GLY A 129 -9.78 -10.23 7.45
CA GLY A 129 -9.25 -9.27 8.44
C GLY A 129 -8.31 -8.24 7.79
N PHE A 130 -7.51 -8.65 6.81
CA PHE A 130 -6.61 -7.75 6.09
C PHE A 130 -7.34 -6.69 5.30
N LYS A 131 -8.38 -7.07 4.54
CA LYS A 131 -9.22 -6.12 3.79
C LYS A 131 -9.85 -5.09 4.73
N ASN A 132 -10.44 -5.57 5.83
CA ASN A 132 -10.99 -4.68 6.86
C ASN A 132 -9.94 -3.75 7.48
N ALA A 133 -8.70 -4.23 7.66
CA ALA A 133 -7.61 -3.42 8.20
C ALA A 133 -7.14 -2.34 7.21
N VAL A 134 -7.01 -2.67 5.91
CA VAL A 134 -6.71 -1.70 4.84
C VAL A 134 -7.80 -0.64 4.79
N ASP A 135 -9.07 -1.05 4.65
CA ASP A 135 -10.24 -0.17 4.58
C ASP A 135 -10.33 0.76 5.80
N TYR A 136 -10.18 0.20 7.01
CA TYR A 136 -10.23 0.99 8.24
C TYR A 136 -9.12 2.06 8.29
N ASN A 137 -7.89 1.69 7.89
CA ASN A 137 -6.79 2.65 7.89
C ASN A 137 -6.90 3.66 6.73
N GLU A 138 -7.43 3.29 5.57
CA GLU A 138 -7.78 4.23 4.49
C GLU A 138 -8.70 5.33 5.02
N LEU A 139 -9.77 4.95 5.71
CA LEU A 139 -10.72 5.90 6.30
C LEU A 139 -10.10 6.78 7.39
N LEU A 140 -9.21 6.23 8.22
CA LEU A 140 -8.47 7.02 9.22
C LEU A 140 -7.54 8.04 8.56
N LYS A 141 -6.81 7.65 7.50
CA LYS A 141 -5.92 8.55 6.76
C LYS A 141 -6.68 9.62 5.99
N ALA A 142 -7.86 9.29 5.48
CA ALA A 142 -8.77 10.24 4.84
C ALA A 142 -9.55 11.12 5.84
N GLY A 143 -9.38 10.95 7.15
CA GLY A 143 -10.10 11.69 8.18
C GLY A 143 -11.61 11.41 8.23
N LYS A 144 -12.06 10.32 7.60
CA LYS A 144 -13.47 9.86 7.61
C LYS A 144 -13.83 9.11 8.91
N LEU A 145 -12.81 8.61 9.61
CA LEU A 145 -12.91 8.04 10.95
C LEU A 145 -11.93 8.73 11.90
N GLN A 146 -12.26 8.75 13.19
CA GLN A 146 -11.37 9.30 14.22
C GLN A 146 -10.47 8.21 14.81
N SER A 147 -9.19 8.56 15.02
CA SER A 147 -8.25 7.69 15.71
C SER A 147 -8.72 7.47 17.16
N GLY A 148 -8.95 6.21 17.54
CA GLY A 148 -9.41 5.82 18.87
C GLY A 148 -10.84 5.27 18.91
N GLU A 149 -11.62 5.46 17.85
CA GLU A 149 -12.92 4.77 17.74
C GLU A 149 -12.72 3.23 17.69
N PRO A 150 -13.59 2.45 18.35
CA PRO A 150 -13.63 1.00 18.18
C PRO A 150 -13.86 0.64 16.72
N PHE A 151 -13.28 -0.47 16.28
CA PHE A 151 -13.55 -0.97 14.94
C PHE A 151 -15.02 -1.40 14.83
N ASN A 152 -15.68 -1.01 13.74
CA ASN A 152 -17.03 -1.42 13.41
C ASN A 152 -17.08 -1.77 11.92
N ALA A 153 -17.16 -3.06 11.61
CA ALA A 153 -17.11 -3.56 10.24
C ALA A 153 -18.22 -2.97 9.35
N SER A 154 -19.46 -2.86 9.86
CA SER A 154 -20.58 -2.33 9.09
C SER A 154 -20.41 -0.85 8.74
N ARG A 155 -19.89 -0.05 9.68
CA ARG A 155 -19.60 1.38 9.42
C ARG A 155 -18.45 1.54 8.43
N VAL A 156 -17.38 0.76 8.58
CA VAL A 156 -16.25 0.77 7.65
C VAL A 156 -16.71 0.41 6.25
N ALA A 157 -17.43 -0.71 6.09
CA ALA A 157 -17.95 -1.14 4.80
C ALA A 157 -18.89 -0.12 4.14
N SER A 158 -19.73 0.56 4.94
CA SER A 158 -20.63 1.61 4.41
C SER A 158 -19.85 2.82 3.88
N LEU A 159 -18.84 3.29 4.62
CA LEU A 159 -18.02 4.43 4.21
C LEU A 159 -17.11 4.11 3.02
N ILE A 160 -16.54 2.90 2.96
CA ILE A 160 -15.78 2.45 1.79
C ILE A 160 -16.71 2.36 0.58
N LYS A 161 -17.92 1.83 0.73
CA LYS A 161 -18.90 1.81 -0.35
C LYS A 161 -19.22 3.22 -0.88
N GLU A 162 -19.36 4.21 0.00
CA GLU A 162 -19.57 5.60 -0.43
C GLU A 162 -18.38 6.17 -1.22
N ILE A 163 -17.15 5.78 -0.89
CA ILE A 163 -15.94 6.14 -1.65
C ILE A 163 -15.95 5.44 -3.01
N ASP A 164 -16.19 4.12 -3.00
CA ASP A 164 -16.23 3.28 -4.19
C ASP A 164 -17.30 3.78 -5.17
N ASP A 165 -18.53 4.04 -4.72
CA ASP A 165 -19.65 4.54 -5.54
C ASP A 165 -19.38 5.96 -6.12
N GLY A 166 -18.38 6.68 -5.59
CA GLY A 166 -17.93 7.98 -6.11
C GLY A 166 -16.79 7.89 -7.13
N LEU A 167 -16.09 6.75 -7.16
CA LEU A 167 -14.98 6.45 -8.08
C LEU A 167 -15.43 5.52 -9.23
N CYS A 168 -16.42 4.68 -8.93
CA CYS A 168 -16.99 3.58 -9.71
C CYS A 168 -18.52 3.70 -9.69
#